data_AF-A0A319DBB9-F1
#
_entry.id   AF-A0A319DBB9-F1
#
_cell.length_a   1.000
_cell.length_b   1.000
_cell.length_c   1.000
_cell.angle_alpha   90.00
_cell.angle_beta   90.00
_cell.angle_gamma   90.00
#
_symmetry.space_group_name_H-M   'P 1'
#
loop_
_entity.id
_entity.type
_entity.pdbx_description
1 polymer ?
#
loop_
_entity_poly.entity_id
_entity_poly.type
_entity_poly.pdbx_seq_one_letter_code
_entity_poly.pdbx_strand_id
1 'polypeptide(L)'
;MNKPEISIPGADDELVRSILSNPVPEFGDPGRAEIISQISSELGIGMVDPSVRALLWLADVEALLALRDGCMGSRAAFRLLLGHGGIMFRDALTSWACDMFERWAELTENPFDLCMERDQFCVITRDVNTRTVNVYPHRPAGASNARSRATLWEALGVFWEEPRVVGWRQAVFGCGCTNELGNTMLLRTDVSRAWASLHCALRPVELGRDFKSLSVQFFWLPSHQCPSDVPLLSPPAFAPDNTGGLEFRNPWNSRRLQSGDFLRLLTHDPERCPLPSFELLEIQ
;
A
#
# COMPACT_ATOMS: atom_id res chain seq x y z
N MET A 1 -12.05 -9.05 37.95
CA MET A 1 -10.99 -8.09 37.59
C MET A 1 -11.50 -7.28 36.42
N ASN A 2 -11.77 -6.00 36.65
CA ASN A 2 -12.37 -5.09 35.68
C ASN A 2 -11.37 -4.81 34.56
N LYS A 3 -11.81 -4.97 33.29
CA LYS A 3 -11.06 -4.48 32.13
C LYS A 3 -10.94 -2.94 32.26
N PRO A 4 -9.77 -2.34 32.02
CA PRO A 4 -9.68 -0.91 31.93
C PRO A 4 -10.43 -0.46 30.66
N GLU A 5 -11.52 0.26 30.84
CA GLU A 5 -12.10 1.10 29.79
C GLU A 5 -11.11 2.23 29.53
N ILE A 6 -10.26 2.03 28.52
CA ILE A 6 -9.49 3.12 27.94
C ILE A 6 -10.46 3.82 26.98
N SER A 7 -11.12 4.86 27.49
CA SER A 7 -11.87 5.80 26.68
C SER A 7 -10.93 6.35 25.60
N ILE A 8 -11.30 6.17 24.34
CA ILE A 8 -10.61 6.76 23.19
C ILE A 8 -10.75 8.28 23.32
N PRO A 9 -9.68 9.05 23.61
CA PRO A 9 -9.77 10.51 23.58
C PRO A 9 -9.67 10.93 22.11
N GLY A 10 -10.70 11.61 21.59
CA GLY A 10 -10.67 12.23 20.26
C GLY A 10 -11.65 11.70 19.21
N ALA A 11 -12.82 11.21 19.61
CA ALA A 11 -13.90 10.84 18.67
C ALA A 11 -14.71 12.04 18.11
N ASP A 12 -14.07 13.21 17.99
CA ASP A 12 -14.68 14.45 17.49
C ASP A 12 -13.81 15.10 16.40
N ASP A 13 -13.21 14.27 15.54
CA ASP A 13 -12.57 14.76 14.32
C ASP A 13 -13.53 14.53 13.14
N GLU A 14 -14.06 15.62 12.59
CA GLU A 14 -14.83 15.64 11.35
C GLU A 14 -14.07 14.94 10.21
N LEU A 15 -12.74 15.00 10.26
CA LEU A 15 -11.81 14.26 9.41
C LEU A 15 -11.98 12.73 9.53
N VAL A 16 -12.09 12.20 10.75
CA VAL A 16 -12.31 10.75 10.98
C VAL A 16 -13.68 10.32 10.45
N ARG A 17 -14.75 11.14 10.62
CA ARG A 17 -16.06 10.83 10.02
C ARG A 17 -16.04 10.89 8.49
N SER A 18 -15.35 11.87 7.92
CA SER A 18 -15.18 12.00 6.47
C SER A 18 -14.43 10.79 5.90
N ILE A 19 -13.32 10.38 6.52
CA ILE A 19 -12.53 9.23 6.09
C ILE A 19 -13.29 7.90 6.28
N LEU A 20 -14.09 7.76 7.35
CA LEU A 20 -14.95 6.57 7.53
C LEU A 20 -16.06 6.46 6.48
N SER A 21 -16.48 7.58 5.88
CA SER A 21 -17.52 7.60 4.83
C SER A 21 -16.96 7.35 3.42
N ASN A 22 -15.68 7.66 3.21
CA ASN A 22 -14.96 7.39 1.97
C ASN A 22 -13.51 6.97 2.31
N PRO A 23 -13.24 5.65 2.44
CA PRO A 23 -11.96 5.17 2.93
C PRO A 23 -10.81 5.47 1.95
N VAL A 24 -11.12 5.75 0.67
CA VAL A 24 -10.17 6.20 -0.34
C VAL A 24 -10.75 7.44 -1.02
N PRO A 25 -10.50 8.64 -0.49
CA PRO A 25 -11.08 9.89 -0.98
C PRO A 25 -10.88 10.09 -2.48
N GLU A 26 -9.75 9.61 -2.99
CA GLU A 26 -9.37 9.67 -4.39
C GLU A 26 -10.43 9.04 -5.31
N PHE A 27 -11.10 7.95 -4.89
CA PHE A 27 -12.09 7.25 -5.72
C PHE A 27 -13.44 7.98 -5.82
N GLY A 28 -13.70 8.91 -4.91
CA GLY A 28 -14.91 9.73 -4.88
C GLY A 28 -14.72 11.15 -5.41
N ASP A 29 -13.51 11.51 -5.85
CA ASP A 29 -13.18 12.86 -6.31
C ASP A 29 -13.73 13.12 -7.73
N PRO A 30 -14.70 14.04 -7.89
CA PRO A 30 -15.28 14.35 -9.21
C PRO A 30 -14.29 15.05 -10.14
N GLY A 31 -13.38 15.87 -9.61
CA GLY A 31 -12.35 16.56 -10.39
C GLY A 31 -11.35 15.56 -10.97
N ARG A 32 -10.94 14.57 -10.16
CA ARG A 32 -10.13 13.45 -10.65
C ARG A 32 -10.83 12.68 -11.77
N ALA A 33 -12.10 12.32 -11.57
CA ALA A 33 -12.87 11.58 -12.56
C ALA A 33 -12.97 12.35 -13.89
N GLU A 34 -13.14 13.68 -13.83
CA GLU A 34 -13.16 14.54 -15.01
C GLU A 34 -11.81 14.56 -15.74
N ILE A 35 -10.69 14.70 -15.01
CA ILE A 35 -9.34 14.69 -15.62
C ILE A 35 -9.07 13.34 -16.31
N ILE A 36 -9.40 12.22 -15.64
CA ILE A 36 -9.25 10.87 -16.23
C ILE A 36 -10.16 10.72 -17.46
N SER A 37 -11.37 11.29 -17.45
CA SER A 37 -12.26 11.31 -18.61
C SER A 37 -11.68 12.06 -19.80
N GLN A 38 -11.05 13.21 -19.55
CA GLN A 38 -10.35 13.98 -20.58
C GLN A 38 -9.17 13.20 -21.17
N ILE A 39 -8.33 12.57 -20.33
CA ILE A 39 -7.23 11.69 -20.77
C ILE A 39 -7.77 10.53 -21.62
N SER A 40 -8.85 9.88 -21.17
CA SER A 40 -9.50 8.77 -21.87
C SER A 40 -9.98 9.18 -23.27
N SER A 41 -10.68 10.31 -23.36
CA SER A 41 -11.21 10.84 -24.62
C SER A 41 -10.09 11.22 -25.59
N GLU A 42 -9.07 11.91 -25.09
CA GLU A 42 -7.96 12.41 -25.90
C GLU A 42 -7.08 11.27 -26.46
N LEU A 43 -6.86 10.23 -25.66
CA LEU A 43 -6.10 9.06 -26.08
C LEU A 43 -6.96 8.03 -26.84
N GLY A 44 -8.30 8.14 -26.78
CA GLY A 44 -9.22 7.15 -27.34
C GLY A 44 -9.12 5.78 -26.65
N ILE A 45 -8.86 5.76 -25.34
CA ILE A 45 -8.69 4.54 -24.55
C ILE A 45 -9.83 4.44 -23.54
N GLY A 46 -10.69 3.43 -23.69
CA GLY A 46 -11.78 3.14 -22.74
C GLY A 46 -11.48 2.00 -21.75
N MET A 47 -10.54 1.13 -22.10
CA MET A 47 -10.19 -0.08 -21.35
C MET A 47 -8.68 -0.10 -21.12
N VAL A 48 -8.27 -0.46 -19.90
CA VAL A 48 -6.86 -0.51 -19.49
C VAL A 48 -6.60 -1.70 -18.57
N ASP A 49 -5.33 -2.06 -18.40
CA ASP A 49 -4.90 -3.01 -17.36
C ASP A 49 -5.32 -2.48 -15.96
N PRO A 50 -5.77 -3.34 -15.03
CA PRO A 50 -6.16 -2.95 -13.69
C PRO A 50 -5.11 -2.13 -12.93
N SER A 51 -3.82 -2.40 -13.16
CA SER A 51 -2.71 -1.69 -12.54
C SER A 51 -2.69 -0.24 -13.03
N VAL A 52 -2.84 -0.01 -14.34
CA VAL A 52 -2.88 1.33 -14.93
C VAL A 52 -4.07 2.14 -14.43
N ARG A 53 -5.23 1.48 -14.31
CA ARG A 53 -6.40 2.10 -13.69
C ARG A 53 -6.11 2.52 -12.25
N ALA A 54 -5.51 1.65 -11.44
CA ALA A 54 -5.15 1.97 -10.06
C ALA A 54 -4.18 3.16 -9.99
N LEU A 55 -3.15 3.19 -10.83
CA LEU A 55 -2.19 4.30 -10.90
C LEU A 55 -2.88 5.64 -11.20
N LEU A 56 -3.76 5.69 -12.20
CA LEU A 56 -4.47 6.93 -12.55
C LEU A 56 -5.42 7.38 -11.43
N TRP A 57 -6.11 6.43 -10.79
CA TRP A 57 -7.04 6.75 -9.71
C TRP A 57 -6.37 7.10 -8.38
N LEU A 58 -5.11 6.71 -8.16
CA LEU A 58 -4.32 7.00 -6.95
C LEU A 58 -3.22 8.06 -7.15
N ALA A 59 -3.03 8.53 -8.39
CA ALA A 59 -2.05 9.55 -8.74
C ALA A 59 -2.29 10.87 -7.99
N ASP A 60 -1.26 11.69 -7.87
CA ASP A 60 -1.43 13.06 -7.40
C ASP A 60 -2.21 13.87 -8.46
N VAL A 61 -3.10 14.77 -8.02
CA VAL A 61 -3.95 15.54 -8.94
C VAL A 61 -3.12 16.38 -9.90
N GLU A 62 -2.03 16.97 -9.41
CA GLU A 62 -1.09 17.75 -10.25
C GLU A 62 -0.40 16.87 -11.30
N ALA A 63 -0.05 15.63 -10.95
CA ALA A 63 0.50 14.68 -11.92
C ALA A 63 -0.54 14.29 -12.98
N LEU A 64 -1.82 14.14 -12.61
CA LEU A 64 -2.91 13.90 -13.58
C LEU A 64 -3.14 15.08 -14.51
N LEU A 65 -3.05 16.32 -14.01
CA LEU A 65 -3.15 17.53 -14.83
C LEU A 65 -1.98 17.61 -15.82
N ALA A 66 -0.75 17.36 -15.35
CA ALA A 66 0.44 17.30 -16.20
C ALA A 66 0.34 16.20 -17.25
N LEU A 67 -0.22 15.03 -16.89
CA LEU A 67 -0.51 13.92 -17.81
C LEU A 67 -1.49 14.35 -18.91
N ARG A 68 -2.61 14.98 -18.54
CA ARG A 68 -3.59 15.51 -19.49
C ARG A 68 -2.96 16.51 -20.45
N ASP A 69 -2.22 17.48 -19.93
CA ASP A 69 -1.61 18.54 -20.74
C ASP A 69 -0.50 17.99 -21.65
N GLY A 70 0.28 17.03 -21.14
CA GLY A 70 1.28 16.29 -21.91
C GLY A 70 0.68 15.45 -23.04
N CYS A 71 -0.50 14.84 -22.81
CA CYS A 71 -1.22 14.09 -23.84
C CYS A 71 -1.54 14.94 -25.08
N MET A 72 -1.80 16.24 -24.88
CA MET A 72 -2.03 17.19 -25.98
C MET A 72 -0.77 17.41 -26.84
N GLY A 73 0.42 17.19 -26.27
CA GLY A 73 1.71 17.34 -26.96
C GLY A 73 2.23 16.08 -27.67
N SER A 74 2.00 14.87 -27.12
CA SER A 74 2.49 13.61 -27.71
C SER A 74 1.65 12.38 -27.35
N ARG A 75 0.50 12.24 -28.02
CA ARG A 75 -0.45 11.11 -27.81
C ARG A 75 0.19 9.71 -27.92
N ALA A 76 1.17 9.52 -28.81
CA ALA A 76 1.77 8.21 -29.05
C ALA A 76 2.60 7.71 -27.86
N ALA A 77 3.36 8.59 -27.20
CA ALA A 77 4.16 8.24 -26.02
C ALA A 77 3.27 7.83 -24.85
N PHE A 78 2.17 8.55 -24.62
CA PHE A 78 1.21 8.23 -23.56
C PHE A 78 0.42 6.95 -23.82
N ARG A 79 0.06 6.65 -25.08
CA ARG A 79 -0.51 5.34 -25.44
C ARG A 79 0.46 4.20 -25.16
N LEU A 80 1.76 4.39 -25.42
CA LEU A 80 2.77 3.41 -25.07
C LEU A 80 2.91 3.26 -23.55
N LEU A 81 2.91 4.36 -22.79
CA LEU A 81 2.97 4.30 -21.33
C LEU A 81 1.76 3.59 -20.73
N LEU A 82 0.53 3.92 -21.14
CA LEU A 82 -0.68 3.31 -20.57
C LEU A 82 -0.95 1.91 -21.11
N GLY A 83 -0.48 1.58 -22.32
CA GLY A 83 -0.61 0.25 -22.91
C GLY A 83 0.50 -0.72 -22.49
N HIS A 84 1.77 -0.33 -22.64
CA HIS A 84 2.93 -1.17 -22.29
C HIS A 84 3.39 -0.97 -20.84
N GLY A 85 3.23 0.22 -20.26
CA GLY A 85 3.55 0.44 -18.84
C GLY A 85 2.69 -0.42 -17.93
N GLY A 86 1.43 -0.70 -18.29
CA GLY A 86 0.61 -1.66 -17.56
C GLY A 86 1.25 -3.06 -17.45
N ILE A 87 1.92 -3.53 -18.51
CA ILE A 87 2.69 -4.76 -18.48
C ILE A 87 3.88 -4.63 -17.53
N MET A 88 4.63 -3.51 -17.59
CA MET A 88 5.76 -3.28 -16.70
C MET A 88 5.36 -3.20 -15.22
N PHE A 89 4.25 -2.54 -14.90
CA PHE A 89 3.74 -2.48 -13.52
C PHE A 89 3.23 -3.83 -13.05
N ARG A 90 2.50 -4.56 -13.90
CA ARG A 90 2.04 -5.91 -13.59
C ARG A 90 3.22 -6.86 -13.37
N ASP A 91 4.25 -6.79 -14.21
CA ASP A 91 5.46 -7.60 -14.07
C ASP A 91 6.20 -7.23 -12.78
N ALA A 92 6.30 -5.94 -12.44
CA ALA A 92 6.88 -5.48 -11.18
C ALA A 92 6.10 -6.00 -9.96
N LEU A 93 4.76 -5.93 -9.98
CA LEU A 93 3.89 -6.45 -8.91
C LEU A 93 3.98 -7.98 -8.80
N THR A 94 4.03 -8.69 -9.92
CA THR A 94 4.19 -10.15 -9.96
C THR A 94 5.54 -10.55 -9.37
N SER A 95 6.59 -9.83 -9.75
CA SER A 95 7.93 -10.03 -9.23
C SER A 95 7.99 -9.79 -7.72
N TRP A 96 7.41 -8.68 -7.25
CA TRP A 96 7.26 -8.38 -5.83
C TRP A 96 6.56 -9.54 -5.09
N ALA A 97 5.40 -10.00 -5.57
CA ALA A 97 4.68 -11.10 -4.95
C ALA A 97 5.55 -12.37 -4.84
N CYS A 98 6.34 -12.69 -5.87
CA CYS A 98 7.29 -13.81 -5.85
C CYS A 98 8.38 -13.62 -4.78
N ASP A 99 9.02 -12.46 -4.67
CA ASP A 99 10.06 -12.23 -3.65
C ASP A 99 9.56 -12.33 -2.23
N MET A 100 8.36 -11.78 -2.01
CA MET A 100 7.72 -11.86 -0.70
C MET A 100 7.48 -13.32 -0.34
N PHE A 101 6.95 -14.09 -1.27
CA PHE A 101 6.69 -15.51 -1.05
C PHE A 101 7.98 -16.31 -0.79
N GLU A 102 9.03 -16.13 -1.61
CA GLU A 102 10.31 -16.82 -1.47
C GLU A 102 10.99 -16.51 -0.14
N ARG A 103 11.14 -15.23 0.22
CA ARG A 103 11.80 -14.85 1.47
C ARG A 103 11.07 -15.35 2.71
N TRP A 104 9.75 -15.50 2.65
CA TRP A 104 9.00 -16.01 3.80
C TRP A 104 9.15 -17.50 4.01
N ALA A 105 9.48 -18.25 2.96
CA ALA A 105 9.90 -19.63 3.10
C ALA A 105 11.28 -19.72 3.78
N GLU A 106 12.13 -18.70 3.63
CA GLU A 106 13.50 -18.66 4.15
C GLU A 106 13.62 -18.05 5.56
N LEU A 107 12.67 -17.21 6.00
CA LEU A 107 12.67 -16.53 7.32
C LEU A 107 12.43 -17.48 8.52
N THR A 108 12.74 -18.76 8.41
CA THR A 108 12.64 -19.74 9.52
C THR A 108 13.71 -19.56 10.59
N GLU A 109 14.74 -18.71 10.36
CA GLU A 109 15.77 -18.40 11.36
C GLU A 109 15.86 -16.90 11.67
N ASN A 110 15.92 -16.61 12.96
CA ASN A 110 15.39 -15.46 13.70
C ASN A 110 16.17 -14.13 13.52
N PRO A 111 15.62 -13.11 12.83
CA PRO A 111 16.10 -11.73 12.92
C PRO A 111 15.34 -11.00 14.04
N PHE A 112 15.91 -11.15 15.24
CA PHE A 112 15.97 -10.25 16.40
C PHE A 112 14.71 -9.87 17.20
N ASP A 113 14.85 -10.06 18.52
CA ASP A 113 13.93 -9.78 19.61
C ASP A 113 13.22 -8.42 19.54
N LEU A 114 13.78 -7.41 18.86
CA LEU A 114 13.26 -6.03 18.85
C LEU A 114 11.92 -5.88 18.10
N CYS A 115 11.70 -6.60 16.99
CA CYS A 115 10.40 -6.59 16.31
C CYS A 115 9.32 -7.26 17.19
N MET A 116 9.69 -8.36 17.84
CA MET A 116 8.84 -9.04 18.81
C MET A 116 8.59 -8.19 20.05
N GLU A 117 9.60 -7.47 20.53
CA GLU A 117 9.51 -6.55 21.66
C GLU A 117 8.57 -5.38 21.34
N ARG A 118 8.66 -4.85 20.11
CA ARG A 118 7.82 -3.75 19.61
C ARG A 118 6.36 -4.17 19.47
N ASP A 119 6.11 -5.23 18.70
CA ASP A 119 4.75 -5.55 18.24
C ASP A 119 3.99 -6.41 19.25
N GLN A 120 4.69 -7.31 19.94
CA GLN A 120 4.21 -8.30 20.93
C GLN A 120 3.18 -9.32 20.41
N PHE A 121 2.37 -8.94 19.43
CA PHE A 121 1.28 -9.68 18.82
C PHE A 121 1.19 -9.31 17.35
N CYS A 122 0.30 -9.98 16.61
CA CYS A 122 -0.04 -9.60 15.25
C CYS A 122 -0.48 -8.13 15.22
N VAL A 123 0.16 -7.28 14.40
CA VAL A 123 -0.17 -5.86 14.35
C VAL A 123 -1.59 -5.58 13.80
N ILE A 124 -2.16 -6.54 13.06
CA ILE A 124 -3.52 -6.44 12.48
C ILE A 124 -4.58 -7.00 13.43
N THR A 125 -4.39 -8.19 13.98
CA THR A 125 -5.44 -8.91 14.75
C THR A 125 -5.20 -8.93 16.26
N ARG A 126 -4.02 -8.49 16.73
CA ARG A 126 -3.56 -8.59 18.13
C ARG A 126 -3.62 -10.00 18.73
N ASP A 127 -3.41 -11.01 17.89
CA ASP A 127 -3.30 -12.42 18.28
C ASP A 127 -1.86 -12.91 18.38
N VAL A 128 -1.70 -14.08 19.01
CA VAL A 128 -0.45 -14.86 19.11
C VAL A 128 -0.19 -15.69 17.83
N ASN A 129 0.86 -16.53 17.84
CA ASN A 129 1.30 -17.36 16.69
C ASN A 129 1.76 -16.53 15.49
N THR A 130 2.61 -15.55 15.80
CA THR A 130 3.14 -14.57 14.88
C THR A 130 4.43 -15.04 14.24
N ARG A 131 4.75 -14.41 13.11
CA ARG A 131 6.07 -14.44 12.48
C ARG A 131 6.44 -13.04 12.03
N THR A 132 7.72 -12.75 11.97
CA THR A 132 8.24 -11.52 11.38
C THR A 132 8.07 -11.59 9.86
N VAL A 133 7.47 -10.56 9.29
CA VAL A 133 7.37 -10.36 7.85
C VAL A 133 8.03 -9.05 7.47
N ASN A 134 8.40 -8.91 6.18
CA ASN A 134 8.82 -7.62 5.66
C ASN A 134 7.61 -6.77 5.24
N VAL A 135 7.76 -5.46 5.32
CA VAL A 135 6.80 -4.49 4.76
C VAL A 135 7.00 -4.38 3.25
N TYR A 136 8.26 -4.33 2.81
CA TYR A 136 8.73 -4.25 1.44
C TYR A 136 9.83 -5.30 1.18
N PRO A 137 9.95 -5.90 -0.03
CA PRO A 137 10.97 -6.89 -0.32
C PRO A 137 12.37 -6.28 -0.28
N HIS A 138 13.31 -6.94 0.40
CA HIS A 138 14.70 -6.50 0.51
C HIS A 138 15.45 -6.56 -0.82
N ARG A 139 14.98 -7.40 -1.75
CA ARG A 139 15.45 -7.48 -3.12
C ARG A 139 14.25 -7.77 -4.00
N PRO A 140 13.66 -6.77 -4.67
CA PRO A 140 12.67 -7.08 -5.69
C PRO A 140 13.34 -7.92 -6.81
N ALA A 141 12.88 -9.13 -7.10
CA ALA A 141 13.20 -9.94 -8.26
C ALA A 141 13.03 -9.06 -9.49
N GLY A 142 13.94 -9.23 -10.44
CA GLY A 142 14.12 -8.28 -11.54
C GLY A 142 15.14 -7.17 -11.24
N ALA A 143 15.54 -6.94 -9.98
CA ALA A 143 16.62 -6.01 -9.62
C ALA A 143 18.04 -6.49 -9.98
N SER A 144 18.18 -7.56 -10.78
CA SER A 144 19.50 -7.93 -11.33
C SER A 144 20.00 -6.94 -12.37
N ASN A 145 19.13 -6.07 -12.92
CA ASN A 145 19.54 -5.05 -13.86
C ASN A 145 19.20 -3.62 -13.36
N ALA A 146 20.19 -2.73 -13.35
CA ALA A 146 20.02 -1.36 -12.87
C ALA A 146 19.05 -0.53 -13.74
N ARG A 147 18.81 -0.96 -14.98
CA ARG A 147 17.97 -0.28 -15.98
C ARG A 147 16.49 -0.36 -15.64
N SER A 148 15.97 -1.55 -15.34
CA SER A 148 14.59 -1.80 -14.91
C SER A 148 14.24 -1.05 -13.62
N ARG A 149 15.20 -0.88 -12.69
CA ARG A 149 15.00 -0.06 -11.49
C ARG A 149 14.83 1.42 -11.84
N ALA A 150 15.67 1.96 -12.74
CA ALA A 150 15.55 3.34 -13.19
C ALA A 150 14.18 3.57 -13.87
N THR A 151 13.77 2.63 -14.74
CA THR A 151 12.49 2.69 -15.44
C THR A 151 11.29 2.66 -14.49
N LEU A 152 11.34 1.92 -13.38
CA LEU A 152 10.24 1.92 -12.40
C LEU A 152 10.06 3.30 -11.75
N TRP A 153 11.12 3.89 -11.20
CA TRP A 153 11.02 5.19 -10.51
C TRP A 153 10.67 6.33 -11.46
N GLU A 154 11.20 6.30 -12.69
CA GLU A 154 10.80 7.22 -13.75
C GLU A 154 9.30 7.08 -14.06
N ALA A 155 8.78 5.86 -14.10
CA ALA A 155 7.36 5.61 -14.35
C ALA A 155 6.48 6.04 -13.15
N LEU A 156 6.91 5.82 -11.90
CA LEU A 156 6.22 6.34 -10.72
C LEU A 156 6.17 7.87 -10.71
N GLY A 157 7.26 8.54 -11.12
CA GLY A 157 7.31 10.00 -11.28
C GLY A 157 6.34 10.58 -12.31
N VAL A 158 5.66 9.74 -13.09
CA VAL A 158 4.57 10.18 -13.97
C VAL A 158 3.24 10.34 -13.22
N PHE A 159 3.04 9.58 -12.14
CA PHE A 159 1.77 9.52 -11.40
C PHE A 159 1.85 10.23 -10.05
N TRP A 160 3.05 10.44 -9.51
CA TRP A 160 3.25 11.06 -8.21
C TRP A 160 4.31 12.15 -8.25
N GLU A 161 4.18 13.14 -7.37
CA GLU A 161 5.13 14.23 -7.23
C GLU A 161 6.51 13.74 -6.79
N GLU A 162 7.53 14.45 -7.26
CA GLU A 162 8.94 14.11 -7.02
C GLU A 162 9.29 13.88 -5.54
N PRO A 163 8.85 14.72 -4.57
CA PRO A 163 9.18 14.50 -3.16
C PRO A 163 8.72 13.13 -2.64
N ARG A 164 7.53 12.68 -3.08
CA ARG A 164 6.93 11.41 -2.67
C ARG A 164 7.71 10.22 -3.23
N VAL A 165 8.00 10.27 -4.54
CA VAL A 165 8.78 9.22 -5.23
C VAL A 165 10.21 9.14 -4.70
N VAL A 166 10.84 10.28 -4.39
CA VAL A 166 12.16 10.32 -3.76
C VAL A 166 12.13 9.72 -2.35
N GLY A 167 11.10 10.02 -1.55
CA GLY A 167 10.91 9.44 -0.21
C GLY A 167 10.81 7.91 -0.26
N TRP A 168 9.95 7.38 -1.14
CA TRP A 168 9.86 5.93 -1.38
C TRP A 168 11.19 5.33 -1.82
N ARG A 169 11.87 5.96 -2.77
CA ARG A 169 13.17 5.49 -3.26
C ARG A 169 14.23 5.47 -2.18
N GLN A 170 14.24 6.47 -1.28
CA GLN A 170 15.14 6.51 -0.13
C GLN A 170 14.79 5.45 0.91
N ALA A 171 13.52 5.19 1.17
CA ALA A 171 13.11 4.12 2.07
C ALA A 171 13.51 2.73 1.56
N VAL A 172 13.48 2.53 0.23
CA VAL A 172 13.88 1.27 -0.42
C VAL A 172 15.41 1.13 -0.57
N PHE A 173 16.14 2.20 -0.91
CA PHE A 173 17.57 2.13 -1.29
C PHE A 173 18.54 2.98 -0.46
N GLY A 174 18.04 3.76 0.51
CA GLY A 174 18.82 4.72 1.29
C GLY A 174 19.99 4.09 2.03
N CYS A 175 21.07 4.86 2.18
CA CYS A 175 22.38 4.41 2.63
C CYS A 175 22.41 4.01 4.11
N GLY A 176 22.87 2.78 4.39
CA GLY A 176 23.70 2.46 5.56
C GLY A 176 22.98 2.29 6.91
N CYS A 177 22.74 1.03 7.27
CA CYS A 177 22.81 0.48 8.64
C CYS A 177 21.86 1.10 9.70
N THR A 178 20.61 0.61 9.77
CA THR A 178 19.86 0.22 11.00
C THR A 178 18.35 -0.04 10.80
N ASN A 179 17.73 0.30 9.66
CA ASN A 179 16.27 0.18 9.49
C ASN A 179 15.75 -1.14 8.88
N GLU A 180 16.42 -2.27 9.13
CA GLU A 180 15.78 -3.58 8.90
C GLU A 180 14.49 -3.68 9.71
N LEU A 181 14.48 -3.14 10.94
CA LEU A 181 13.30 -3.15 11.81
C LEU A 181 12.14 -2.30 11.25
N GLY A 182 12.43 -1.14 10.66
CA GLY A 182 11.43 -0.30 9.99
C GLY A 182 10.83 -0.95 8.73
N ASN A 183 11.46 -2.00 8.21
CA ASN A 183 10.92 -2.84 7.16
C ASN A 183 10.33 -4.16 7.69
N THR A 184 10.06 -4.29 8.99
CA THR A 184 9.49 -5.52 9.55
C THR A 184 8.25 -5.26 10.39
N MET A 185 7.39 -6.28 10.49
CA MET A 185 6.28 -6.33 11.43
C MET A 185 5.89 -7.77 11.76
N LEU A 186 5.19 -7.96 12.88
CA LEU A 186 4.63 -9.25 13.25
C LEU A 186 3.23 -9.44 12.71
N LEU A 187 3.04 -10.55 11.98
CA LEU A 187 1.73 -11.00 11.52
C LEU A 187 1.45 -12.42 12.00
N ARG A 188 0.17 -12.69 12.32
CA ARG A 188 -0.33 -14.06 12.54
C ARG A 188 -0.14 -14.87 11.25
N THR A 189 0.08 -16.17 11.37
CA THR A 189 0.42 -17.07 10.24
C THR A 189 -0.53 -16.99 9.01
N ASP A 190 -1.82 -16.79 9.20
CA ASP A 190 -2.78 -16.63 8.10
C ASP A 190 -2.82 -15.19 7.55
N VAL A 191 -2.68 -14.19 8.43
CA VAL A 191 -2.54 -12.78 8.06
C VAL A 191 -1.28 -12.56 7.25
N SER A 192 -0.17 -13.21 7.63
CA SER A 192 1.02 -13.22 6.80
C SER A 192 0.68 -13.76 5.43
N ARG A 193 0.11 -14.97 5.27
CA ARG A 193 -0.21 -15.50 3.93
C ARG A 193 -1.03 -14.52 3.06
N ALA A 194 -2.03 -13.87 3.63
CA ALA A 194 -2.80 -12.83 2.94
C ALA A 194 -1.91 -11.67 2.47
N TRP A 195 -0.99 -11.23 3.32
CA TRP A 195 -0.02 -10.19 3.03
C TRP A 195 0.95 -10.56 1.88
N ALA A 196 1.45 -11.80 1.76
CA ALA A 196 2.39 -12.17 0.68
C ALA A 196 1.68 -12.31 -0.64
N SER A 197 0.46 -12.83 -0.59
CA SER A 197 -0.36 -13.01 -1.77
C SER A 197 -1.04 -11.70 -2.19
N LEU A 198 -0.66 -10.55 -1.61
CA LEU A 198 -1.23 -9.23 -1.92
C LEU A 198 -2.77 -9.19 -1.80
N HIS A 199 -3.34 -9.94 -0.85
CA HIS A 199 -4.79 -9.94 -0.57
C HIS A 199 -5.18 -8.85 0.43
N CYS A 200 -4.22 -8.22 1.09
CA CYS A 200 -4.46 -7.05 1.93
C CYS A 200 -3.29 -6.07 1.87
N ALA A 201 -3.58 -4.82 2.21
CA ALA A 201 -2.61 -3.73 2.32
C ALA A 201 -2.91 -2.85 3.52
N LEU A 202 -1.90 -2.08 3.95
CA LEU A 202 -2.02 -1.09 5.02
C LEU A 202 -1.65 0.29 4.47
N ARG A 203 -2.64 1.17 4.35
CA ARG A 203 -2.40 2.58 3.99
C ARG A 203 -1.97 3.35 5.24
N PRO A 204 -0.79 3.98 5.29
CA PRO A 204 -0.42 4.83 6.40
C PRO A 204 -1.20 6.15 6.34
N VAL A 205 -1.66 6.64 7.49
CA VAL A 205 -2.48 7.85 7.59
C VAL A 205 -1.76 8.93 8.36
N GLU A 206 -1.28 8.61 9.57
CA GLU A 206 -0.68 9.60 10.45
C GLU A 206 0.37 8.97 11.35
N LEU A 207 1.56 9.56 11.35
CA LEU A 207 2.62 9.27 12.31
C LEU A 207 2.51 10.26 13.48
N GLY A 208 2.38 9.72 14.69
CA GLY A 208 2.29 10.53 15.90
C GLY A 208 3.55 11.39 16.09
N ARG A 209 3.39 12.57 16.69
CA ARG A 209 4.49 13.53 16.90
C ARG A 209 5.65 12.99 17.72
N ASP A 210 5.39 12.00 18.57
CA ASP A 210 6.39 11.30 19.39
C ASP A 210 6.98 10.08 18.69
N PHE A 211 6.57 9.80 17.44
CA PHE A 211 6.94 8.64 16.64
C PHE A 211 6.56 7.29 17.26
N LYS A 212 5.72 7.28 18.31
CA LYS A 212 5.33 6.06 19.05
C LYS A 212 4.08 5.39 18.54
N SER A 213 3.31 6.07 17.69
CA SER A 213 2.13 5.48 17.07
C SER A 213 2.00 5.83 15.60
N LEU A 214 1.62 4.83 14.80
CA LEU A 214 1.27 5.00 13.39
C LEU A 214 -0.16 4.52 13.20
N SER A 215 -1.02 5.44 12.77
CA SER A 215 -2.38 5.15 12.35
C SER A 215 -2.34 4.66 10.90
N VAL A 216 -2.94 3.49 10.66
CA VAL A 216 -3.05 2.90 9.32
C VAL A 216 -4.49 2.51 9.05
N GLN A 217 -4.85 2.45 7.77
CA GLN A 217 -6.10 1.86 7.31
C GLN A 217 -5.84 0.51 6.67
N PHE A 218 -6.66 -0.46 7.04
CA PHE A 218 -6.63 -1.79 6.47
C PHE A 218 -7.47 -1.86 5.19
N PHE A 219 -6.97 -2.53 4.15
CA PHE A 219 -7.73 -2.79 2.93
C PHE A 219 -7.65 -4.26 2.52
N TRP A 220 -8.80 -4.87 2.21
CA TRP A 220 -8.88 -6.09 1.42
C TRP A 220 -8.71 -5.74 -0.07
N LEU A 221 -7.71 -6.35 -0.69
CA LEU A 221 -7.43 -6.22 -2.11
C LEU A 221 -8.13 -7.36 -2.89
N PRO A 222 -8.61 -7.09 -4.12
CA PRO A 222 -9.20 -8.11 -4.95
C PRO A 222 -8.18 -9.23 -5.25
N SER A 223 -8.65 -10.49 -5.22
CA SER A 223 -7.80 -11.63 -5.53
C SER A 223 -7.32 -11.62 -6.99
N HIS A 224 -6.35 -12.48 -7.32
CA HIS A 224 -5.71 -12.58 -8.65
C HIS A 224 -6.66 -12.82 -9.84
N GLN A 225 -7.96 -12.96 -9.64
CA GLN A 225 -8.97 -13.06 -10.70
C GLN A 225 -9.41 -11.67 -11.21
N CYS A 226 -8.45 -10.78 -11.43
CA CYS A 226 -8.73 -9.52 -12.11
C CYS A 226 -8.85 -9.75 -13.62
N PRO A 227 -9.85 -9.16 -14.29
CA PRO A 227 -9.91 -9.16 -15.76
C PRO A 227 -8.63 -8.58 -16.37
N SER A 228 -8.28 -9.00 -17.58
CA SER A 228 -7.14 -8.42 -18.32
C SER A 228 -7.32 -6.94 -18.58
N ASP A 229 -8.57 -6.51 -18.77
CA ASP A 229 -8.94 -5.13 -19.08
C ASP A 229 -10.16 -4.71 -18.28
N VAL A 230 -10.13 -3.47 -17.79
CA VAL A 230 -11.19 -2.86 -16.97
C VAL A 230 -11.54 -1.46 -17.47
N PRO A 231 -12.78 -0.99 -17.28
CA PRO A 231 -13.18 0.35 -17.71
C PRO A 231 -12.38 1.42 -16.98
N LEU A 232 -11.69 2.28 -17.72
CA LEU A 232 -10.81 3.31 -17.16
C LEU A 232 -11.55 4.29 -16.24
N LEU A 233 -12.77 4.68 -16.60
CA LEU A 233 -13.59 5.66 -15.88
C LEU A 233 -14.29 5.10 -14.63
N SER A 234 -14.19 3.80 -14.40
CA SER A 234 -14.71 3.19 -13.18
C SER A 234 -13.63 3.23 -12.11
N PRO A 235 -13.88 3.79 -10.91
CA PRO A 235 -12.90 3.73 -9.84
C PRO A 235 -12.57 2.27 -9.50
N PRO A 236 -11.34 1.97 -9.06
CA PRO A 236 -11.02 0.68 -8.49
C PRO A 236 -11.98 0.36 -7.34
N ALA A 237 -12.40 -0.90 -7.25
CA ALA A 237 -13.20 -1.38 -6.16
C ALA A 237 -12.33 -2.22 -5.22
N PHE A 238 -12.48 -1.99 -3.91
CA PHE A 238 -12.02 -2.95 -2.92
C PHE A 238 -12.93 -4.17 -2.94
N ALA A 239 -12.45 -5.30 -2.43
CA ALA A 239 -13.25 -6.50 -2.28
C ALA A 239 -13.96 -6.47 -0.91
N PRO A 240 -15.23 -6.04 -0.79
CA PRO A 240 -15.96 -6.14 0.47
C PRO A 240 -16.17 -7.61 0.89
N ASP A 241 -16.27 -8.52 -0.07
CA ASP A 241 -16.69 -9.91 0.16
C ASP A 241 -15.65 -10.97 -0.29
N ASN A 242 -14.73 -10.62 -1.19
CA ASN A 242 -13.76 -11.57 -1.73
C ASN A 242 -12.48 -11.63 -0.88
N THR A 243 -12.65 -11.95 0.40
CA THR A 243 -11.55 -12.22 1.35
C THR A 243 -10.83 -13.54 1.08
N GLY A 244 -11.15 -14.25 -0.01
CA GLY A 244 -10.65 -15.61 -0.25
C GLY A 244 -11.05 -16.61 0.85
N GLY A 245 -12.13 -16.33 1.58
CA GLY A 245 -12.57 -17.11 2.76
C GLY A 245 -11.82 -16.77 4.05
N LEU A 246 -10.99 -15.72 4.07
CA LEU A 246 -10.30 -15.25 5.27
C LEU A 246 -11.19 -14.31 6.10
N GLU A 247 -11.18 -14.50 7.40
CA GLU A 247 -11.87 -13.60 8.32
C GLU A 247 -10.93 -13.12 9.42
N PHE A 248 -10.54 -11.86 9.32
CA PHE A 248 -9.79 -11.18 10.38
C PHE A 248 -10.76 -10.42 11.27
N ARG A 249 -10.49 -10.42 12.58
CA ARG A 249 -11.30 -9.71 13.56
C ARG A 249 -10.57 -8.44 13.98
N ASN A 250 -11.26 -7.32 13.96
CA ASN A 250 -10.76 -6.06 14.49
C ASN A 250 -10.56 -6.21 16.02
N PRO A 251 -9.34 -5.94 16.53
CA PRO A 251 -9.01 -6.21 17.92
C PRO A 251 -9.70 -5.26 18.92
N TRP A 252 -10.16 -4.09 18.48
CA TRP A 252 -10.78 -3.09 19.36
C TRP A 252 -12.30 -3.27 19.49
N ASN A 253 -12.97 -3.67 18.42
CA ASN A 253 -14.44 -3.77 18.41
C ASN A 253 -14.97 -5.19 18.18
N SER A 254 -14.08 -6.18 17.98
CA SER A 254 -14.42 -7.58 17.74
C SER A 254 -15.28 -7.87 16.50
N ARG A 255 -15.51 -6.89 15.63
CA ARG A 255 -16.21 -7.06 14.36
C ARG A 255 -15.23 -7.63 13.32
N ARG A 256 -15.77 -8.15 12.22
CA ARG A 256 -14.97 -8.52 11.05
C ARG A 256 -14.25 -7.28 10.54
N LEU A 257 -12.96 -7.39 10.25
CA LEU A 257 -12.14 -6.32 9.72
C LEU A 257 -12.58 -6.01 8.28
N GLN A 258 -12.92 -4.76 8.02
CA GLN A 258 -13.39 -4.27 6.71
C GLN A 258 -12.36 -3.33 6.08
N SER A 259 -12.41 -3.19 4.75
CA SER A 259 -11.62 -2.17 4.06
C SER A 259 -12.00 -0.78 4.56
N GLY A 260 -11.00 0.02 4.92
CA GLY A 260 -11.16 1.32 5.56
C GLY A 260 -11.09 1.30 7.08
N ASP A 261 -11.09 0.12 7.73
CA ASP A 261 -10.94 0.03 9.19
C ASP A 261 -9.57 0.56 9.63
N PHE A 262 -9.58 1.39 10.66
CA PHE A 262 -8.37 1.92 11.25
C PHE A 262 -7.73 0.92 12.21
N LEU A 263 -6.41 0.80 12.11
CA LEU A 263 -5.56 0.11 13.04
C LEU A 263 -4.48 1.07 13.58
N ARG A 264 -4.01 0.82 14.80
CA ARG A 264 -2.92 1.58 15.41
C ARG A 264 -1.75 0.68 15.75
N LEU A 265 -0.63 0.93 15.08
CA LEU A 265 0.67 0.32 15.34
C LEU A 265 1.38 1.16 16.40
N LEU A 266 2.08 0.50 17.33
CA LEU A 266 2.64 1.13 18.51
C LEU A 266 4.09 0.69 18.73
N THR A 267 4.91 1.60 19.27
CA THR A 267 6.22 1.31 19.83
C THR A 267 6.40 2.08 21.14
N HIS A 268 7.09 1.50 22.11
CA HIS A 268 7.49 2.20 23.34
C HIS A 268 8.77 3.02 23.16
N ASP A 269 9.61 2.65 22.19
CA ASP A 269 10.93 3.21 21.94
C ASP A 269 11.16 3.35 20.42
N PRO A 270 10.87 4.53 19.84
CA PRO A 270 10.96 4.74 18.40
C PRO A 270 12.40 4.78 17.88
N GLU A 271 13.40 4.97 18.74
CA GLU A 271 14.81 4.96 18.35
C GLU A 271 15.35 3.52 18.30
N ARG A 272 15.01 2.69 19.28
CA ARG A 272 15.48 1.30 19.36
C ARG A 272 14.61 0.31 18.58
N CYS A 273 13.31 0.53 18.59
CA CYS A 273 12.29 -0.33 18.00
C CYS A 273 11.34 0.52 17.12
N PRO A 274 11.84 1.12 16.03
CA PRO A 274 11.04 2.02 15.20
C PRO A 274 9.81 1.30 14.63
N LEU A 275 8.73 2.04 14.41
CA LEU A 275 7.56 1.55 13.68
C LEU A 275 7.92 1.18 12.23
N PRO A 276 7.09 0.36 11.56
CA PRO A 276 7.15 0.22 10.12
C PRO A 276 7.24 1.58 9.41
N SER A 277 8.11 1.71 8.42
CA SER A 277 8.31 2.95 7.66
C SER A 277 7.01 3.36 6.99
N PHE A 278 6.69 4.64 7.13
CA PHE A 278 5.53 5.26 6.50
C PHE A 278 5.63 5.11 4.98
N GLU A 279 6.80 5.42 4.41
CA GLU A 279 7.09 5.38 2.99
C GLU A 279 6.99 3.95 2.42
N LEU A 280 7.45 2.94 3.16
CA LEU A 280 7.35 1.54 2.74
C LEU A 280 5.92 0.99 2.79
N LEU A 281 5.07 1.51 3.68
CA LEU A 281 3.65 1.19 3.71
C LEU A 281 2.90 1.94 2.60
N GLU A 282 3.30 3.18 2.32
CA GLU A 282 2.63 4.03 1.33
C GLU A 282 2.84 3.57 -0.11
N ILE A 283 3.99 2.95 -0.43
CA ILE A 283 4.28 2.45 -1.78
C ILE A 283 3.51 1.16 -2.14
N GLN A 284 2.78 0.55 -1.19
CA GLN A 284 2.00 -0.69 -1.40
C GLN A 284 0.75 -0.46 -2.23
#